data_AF-A0A538K4T6-F1
#
_entry.id   AF-A0A538K4T6-F1
#
_cell.length_a   1.000
_cell.length_b   1.000
_cell.length_c   1.000
_cell.angle_alpha   90.00
_cell.angle_beta   90.00
_cell.angle_gamma   90.00
#
_symmetry.space_group_name_H-M   'P 1'
#
loop_
_entity.id
_entity.type
_entity.pdbx_description
1 polymer ?
#
loop_
_entity_poly.entity_id
_entity_poly.type
_entity_poly.pdbx_seq_one_letter_code
_entity_poly.pdbx_strand_id
1 'polypeptide(L)' 'MSLPTCPFCGAGTVERVGQWGGQIITAQWRCQACNTYFEALREDFDDPVPADPRHERRP' A
#
# COMPACT_ATOMS: atom_id res chain seq x y z
N MET A 1 8.57 -5.27 -7.42
CA MET A 1 7.33 -4.53 -7.13
C MET A 1 6.25 -5.06 -8.05
N SER A 2 5.50 -6.06 -7.59
CA SER A 2 4.36 -6.62 -8.31
C SER A 2 3.11 -5.83 -7.90
N LEU A 3 2.43 -5.24 -8.88
CA LEU A 3 1.09 -4.69 -8.64
C LEU A 3 0.10 -5.84 -8.43
N PRO A 4 -0.83 -5.74 -7.46
CA PRO A 4 -1.81 -6.79 -7.26
C PRO A 4 -2.78 -6.85 -8.44
N THR A 5 -3.26 -8.06 -8.75
CA THR A 5 -4.29 -8.25 -9.77
C THR A 5 -5.66 -8.06 -9.15
N CYS A 6 -6.59 -7.41 -9.87
CA CYS A 6 -7.96 -7.25 -9.41
C CYS A 6 -8.63 -8.62 -9.26
N PRO A 7 -9.13 -9.01 -8.07
CA PRO A 7 -9.72 -10.33 -7.85
C PRO A 7 -11.09 -10.50 -8.52
N PHE A 8 -11.69 -9.41 -8.99
CA PHE A 8 -13.04 -9.41 -9.57
C PHE A 8 -13.05 -9.59 -11.09
N CYS A 9 -12.06 -9.00 -11.79
CA CYS A 9 -12.00 -9.06 -13.25
C CYS A 9 -10.66 -9.55 -13.80
N GLY A 10 -9.66 -9.82 -12.95
CA GLY A 10 -8.35 -10.29 -13.35
C GLY A 10 -7.44 -9.22 -13.98
N ALA A 11 -7.87 -7.95 -14.03
CA ALA A 11 -7.05 -6.89 -14.61
C ALA A 11 -5.89 -6.47 -13.68
N GLY A 12 -4.70 -6.23 -14.27
CA GLY A 12 -3.54 -5.67 -13.57
C GLY A 12 -3.49 -4.14 -13.55
N THR A 13 -4.46 -3.46 -14.17
CA THR A 13 -4.57 -2.00 -14.20
C THR A 13 -5.22 -1.50 -12.91
N VAL A 14 -4.40 -1.34 -11.87
CA VAL A 14 -4.84 -0.94 -10.53
C VAL A 14 -4.09 0.29 -10.02
N GLU A 15 -4.79 1.12 -9.26
CA GLU A 15 -4.26 2.35 -8.62
C GLU A 15 -4.38 2.23 -7.11
N ARG A 16 -3.33 2.60 -6.36
CA ARG A 16 -3.39 2.66 -4.90
C ARG A 16 -4.08 3.95 -4.48
N VAL A 17 -5.19 3.84 -3.75
CA VAL A 17 -6.04 4.98 -3.37
C VAL A 17 -5.64 5.57 -2.03
N GLY A 18 -5.12 4.74 -1.12
CA GLY A 18 -4.71 5.23 0.19
C GLY A 18 -4.12 4.14 1.08
N GLN A 19 -3.38 4.62 2.08
CA GLN A 19 -2.91 3.80 3.19
C GLN A 19 -3.88 4.03 4.35
N TRP A 20 -4.57 2.98 4.81
CA TRP A 20 -5.29 3.06 6.07
C TRP A 20 -4.28 2.79 7.19
N GLY A 21 -4.26 3.60 8.26
CA GLY A 21 -3.58 3.32 9.54
C GLY A 21 -2.05 3.17 9.54
N GLY A 22 -1.37 3.75 10.54
CA GLY A 22 0.10 3.74 10.67
C GLY A 22 0.77 2.38 10.93
N GLN A 23 0.09 1.25 10.74
CA GLN A 23 0.59 -0.11 11.00
C GLN A 23 0.10 -1.16 9.96
N ILE A 24 -0.46 -0.76 8.82
CA ILE A 24 -1.28 -1.69 8.04
C ILE A 24 -0.48 -2.45 6.97
N ILE A 25 -0.49 -3.78 7.13
CA ILE A 25 0.06 -4.81 6.23
C ILE A 25 -0.60 -4.78 4.83
N THR A 26 -1.77 -4.14 4.70
CA THR A 26 -2.54 -3.99 3.45
C THR A 26 -2.60 -2.53 2.96
N ALA A 27 -2.91 -2.36 1.68
CA ALA A 27 -3.27 -1.08 1.09
C ALA A 27 -4.60 -1.20 0.33
N GLN A 28 -5.30 -0.08 0.20
CA GLN A 28 -6.52 0.00 -0.60
C GLN A 28 -6.19 0.33 -2.05
N TRP A 29 -6.83 -0.39 -2.96
CA TRP A 29 -6.64 -0.29 -4.41
C TRP A 29 -7.97 -0.07 -5.12
N ARG A 30 -7.90 0.57 -6.28
CA ARG A 30 -9.01 0.70 -7.24
C ARG A 30 -8.59 0.09 -8.57
N CYS A 31 -9.40 -0.81 -9.10
CA CYS A 31 -9.22 -1.32 -10.46
C CYS A 31 -9.73 -0.29 -11.48
N GLN A 32 -8.91 0.07 -12.46
CA GLN A 32 -9.30 1.02 -13.51
C GLN A 32 -10.15 0.35 -14.60
N ALA A 33 -10.12 -0.98 -14.73
CA ALA A 33 -10.92 -1.70 -15.71
C ALA A 33 -12.39 -1.88 -15.28
N CYS A 34 -12.62 -2.35 -14.04
CA CYS A 34 -13.97 -2.61 -13.53
C CYS A 34 -14.46 -1.60 -12.49
N ASN A 35 -13.64 -0.60 -12.13
CA ASN A 35 -13.92 0.43 -11.13
C ASN A 35 -14.20 -0.09 -9.71
N THR A 36 -13.87 -1.34 -9.42
CA THR A 36 -14.06 -1.94 -8.09
C THR A 36 -12.90 -1.61 -7.16
N TYR A 37 -13.22 -1.36 -5.89
CA TYR A 37 -12.25 -1.19 -4.81
C TYR A 37 -11.95 -2.53 -4.14
N PHE A 38 -10.70 -2.74 -3.75
CA PHE A 38 -10.26 -3.94 -3.04
C PHE A 38 -9.05 -3.67 -2.17
N GLU A 39 -8.72 -4.62 -1.30
CA GLU A 39 -7.53 -4.56 -0.44
C GLU A 39 -6.53 -5.65 -0.84
N ALA A 40 -5.24 -5.32 -0.78
CA ALA A 40 -4.16 -6.26 -1.03
C ALA A 40 -2.97 -5.99 -0.11
N LEU A 41 -2.17 -7.02 0.16
CA LEU A 41 -0.96 -6.92 0.97
C LEU A 41 0.03 -5.90 0.37
N ARG A 42 0.73 -5.17 1.24
CA ARG A 42 1.88 -4.36 0.87
C ARG A 42 3.07 -5.31 0.73
N GLU A 43 3.73 -5.29 -0.42
CA GLU A 43 4.98 -6.03 -0.59
C GLU A 43 6.16 -5.29 0.04
N ASP A 44 6.08 -3.95 0.12
CA ASP A 44 7.13 -3.10 0.67
C ASP A 44 6.76 -2.60 2.07
N PHE A 45 7.53 -3.03 3.07
CA PHE A 45 7.56 -2.46 4.43
C PHE A 45 8.56 -1.29 4.54
N ASP A 46 9.34 -1.02 3.50
CA ASP A 46 10.31 0.08 3.42
C ASP A 46 9.66 1.42 3.06
N ASP A 47 8.47 1.73 3.61
CA ASP A 47 8.06 3.13 3.64
C ASP A 47 9.14 3.91 4.41
N PRO A 48 9.64 5.04 3.88
CA PRO A 48 10.65 5.81 4.57
C PRO A 48 10.11 6.19 5.95
N VAL A 49 10.69 5.58 6.98
CA VAL A 49 10.39 5.94 8.37
C VAL A 49 10.71 7.43 8.47
N PRO A 50 9.75 8.29 8.85
CA PRO A 50 10.04 9.69 9.10
C PRO A 50 11.20 9.76 10.08
N ALA A 51 12.29 10.45 9.71
CA ALA A 51 13.48 10.54 10.56
C ALA A 51 13.05 11.06 11.94
N ASP A 52 13.12 10.20 12.97
CA ASP A 52 12.78 10.58 14.32
C ASP A 52 13.94 11.43 14.89
N PRO A 53 13.74 12.74 15.14
CA PRO A 53 14.80 13.62 15.67
C PRO A 53 15.26 13.21 17.07
N ARG A 54 14.58 12.26 17.73
CA ARG A 54 14.94 11.74 19.05
C ARG A 54 15.98 10.62 18.98
N HIS A 55 16.19 10.00 17.81
CA HIS A 55 17.16 8.90 17.67
C HIS A 55 18.63 9.39 17.75
N GLU A 56 18.88 10.68 17.50
CA GLU A 56 20.21 11.32 17.61
C GLU A 56 20.60 11.64 19.06
N ARG A 57 19.67 11.52 20.02
CA ARG A 57 19.90 11.82 21.45
C ARG A 57 19.92 10.55 22.30
N ARG A 58 20.60 9.49 21.86
CA ARG A 58 20.92 8.34 22.72
C ARG A 58 22.45 8.26 22.89
N PRO A 59 22.99 8.49 24.10
CA PRO A 59 24.41 8.30 24.37
C PRO A 59 24.81 6.82 24.33
#